data_AF-A0A2G5QYB1-F1
#
_entry.id   AF-A0A2G5QYB1-F1
#
_cell.length_a   1.000
_cell.length_b   1.000
_cell.length_c   1.000
_cell.angle_alpha   90.00
_cell.angle_beta   90.00
_cell.angle_gamma   90.00
#
_symmetry.space_group_name_H-M   'P 1'
#
loop_
_entity.id
_entity.type
_entity.pdbx_description
1 polymer ?
#
loop_
_entity_poly.entity_id
_entity_poly.type
_entity_poly.pdbx_seq_one_letter_code
_entity_poly.pdbx_strand_id
1 'polypeptide(L)'
;MDKSSARAAALTRLAIGLAQGIALFLLQKADESKSWPATSPMLYAPLLVCVLTVPLLPLSALSAMRRGPLLAWSAVAAALVAIMAVHAAWVGAAPDRLGAGPLSPPLFIAVAALLFIAHHLVQPAEASGKPVAPYADYFDLVGTNAVRLFLSLAFTGAFWLLLFLAGALFKLIGVTAIQKLIGETAFAFPATGLMFAAAVHMAVQLTEARAGLVRGVRTVGLVLLAWLLPLMVVIAGGFLATLPFTGLAPLWSTKAAASLLLSAAAALIILINAAYQDGLEPPNSILLWAARLASLLLIPIVILTAYALWLRIHQYGLTPDRVMAAAYLIVAVGFTIGYTLAATRPGDWMKPLEPTNLIMAAVSVLLLIALFTPIADPARLSVASQVKRLESGKVSPAKFDFQFLRFESGRYGRLALERLKGSREPEIARRAREADALGARRPAQPEKPDFSGIKVYPLGAKLPDSFVKQAWDTEARGGCIGPGSVCKALIFDFDGDGADEVLLGATDQSDIFRFQNGRWELVAQTSARCGSVDLGEALEADQARMSEPRTSRDLIIGDKALMIRPVGKGCEGAPDASKPNRPRGPPVAPGPLGSAPL
;
A
#
# COMPACT_ATOMS: atom_id res chain seq x y z
N MET A 1 -5.21 -37.12 25.40
CA MET A 1 -3.84 -37.43 24.96
C MET A 1 -3.06 -37.94 26.17
N ASP A 2 -2.39 -39.10 26.08
CA ASP A 2 -1.52 -39.59 27.15
C ASP A 2 -0.37 -38.58 27.41
N LYS A 3 0.04 -38.42 28.68
CA LYS A 3 1.09 -37.47 29.10
C LYS A 3 2.40 -37.69 28.33
N SER A 4 2.71 -38.94 27.99
CA SER A 4 3.88 -39.30 27.17
C SER A 4 3.79 -38.72 25.75
N SER A 5 2.63 -38.87 25.09
CA SER A 5 2.36 -38.34 23.75
C SER A 5 2.39 -36.80 23.71
N ALA A 6 1.89 -36.15 24.77
CA ALA A 6 1.91 -34.68 24.88
C ALA A 6 3.35 -34.13 24.96
N ARG A 7 4.20 -34.77 25.77
CA ARG A 7 5.62 -34.41 25.91
C ARG A 7 6.39 -34.64 24.61
N ALA A 8 6.15 -35.75 23.93
CA ALA A 8 6.78 -36.03 22.64
C ALA A 8 6.43 -34.97 21.58
N ALA A 9 5.17 -34.54 21.50
CA ALA A 9 4.75 -33.48 20.60
C ALA A 9 5.37 -32.11 20.96
N ALA A 10 5.57 -31.82 22.24
CA ALA A 10 6.28 -30.62 22.71
C ALA A 10 7.73 -30.61 22.22
N LEU A 11 8.47 -31.67 22.54
CA LEU A 11 9.89 -31.81 22.16
C LEU A 11 10.07 -31.74 20.64
N THR A 12 9.18 -32.37 19.87
CA THR A 12 9.24 -32.35 18.41
C THR A 12 9.02 -30.93 17.86
N ARG A 13 8.03 -30.18 18.35
CA ARG A 13 7.82 -28.78 17.92
C ARG A 13 9.03 -27.91 18.25
N LEU A 14 9.56 -28.02 19.47
CA LEU A 14 10.75 -27.26 19.89
C LEU A 14 11.97 -27.60 19.04
N ALA A 15 12.18 -28.87 18.72
CA ALA A 15 13.26 -29.31 17.83
C ALA A 15 13.12 -28.72 16.42
N ILE A 16 11.89 -28.70 15.86
CA ILE A 16 11.61 -28.07 14.57
C ILE A 16 11.94 -26.57 14.61
N GLY A 17 11.45 -25.86 15.63
CA GLY A 17 11.70 -24.42 15.78
C GLY A 17 13.18 -24.07 15.97
N LEU A 18 13.89 -24.85 16.78
CA LEU A 18 15.33 -24.68 16.98
C LEU A 18 16.11 -24.97 15.69
N ALA A 19 15.82 -26.07 15.01
CA ALA A 19 16.46 -26.42 13.75
C ALA A 19 16.19 -25.36 12.67
N GLN A 20 14.96 -24.84 12.60
CA GLN A 20 14.61 -23.73 11.73
C GLN A 20 15.43 -22.48 12.04
N GLY A 21 15.51 -22.08 13.31
CA GLY A 21 16.29 -20.91 13.72
C GLY A 21 17.79 -21.06 13.44
N ILE A 22 18.37 -22.25 13.69
CA ILE A 22 19.78 -22.53 13.34
C ILE A 22 19.99 -22.46 11.82
N ALA A 23 19.10 -23.05 11.03
CA ALA A 23 19.23 -23.01 9.57
C ALA A 23 19.11 -21.58 9.02
N LEU A 24 18.19 -20.76 9.54
CA LEU A 24 18.09 -19.33 9.17
C LEU A 24 19.34 -18.55 9.56
N PHE A 25 19.90 -18.80 10.74
CA PHE A 25 21.18 -18.21 11.14
C PHE A 25 22.31 -18.57 10.16
N LEU A 26 22.44 -19.84 9.78
CA LEU A 26 23.49 -20.29 8.85
C LEU A 26 23.33 -19.65 7.47
N LEU A 27 22.09 -19.49 6.98
CA LEU A 27 21.81 -18.81 5.73
C LEU A 27 22.11 -17.30 5.81
N GLN A 28 21.70 -16.63 6.89
CA GLN A 28 22.03 -15.23 7.12
C GLN A 28 23.54 -15.02 7.15
N LYS A 29 24.27 -15.86 7.88
CA LYS A 29 25.74 -15.81 7.95
C LYS A 29 26.38 -16.02 6.58
N ALA A 30 25.84 -16.94 5.77
CA ALA A 30 26.32 -17.14 4.39
C ALA A 30 26.07 -15.89 3.52
N ASP A 31 24.94 -15.21 3.67
CA ASP A 31 24.63 -13.99 2.93
C ASP A 31 25.49 -12.80 3.35
N GLU A 32 25.71 -12.61 4.66
CA GLU A 32 26.58 -11.55 5.19
C GLU A 32 28.03 -11.75 4.75
N SER A 33 28.54 -12.99 4.84
CA SER A 33 29.91 -13.32 4.44
C SER A 33 30.10 -13.51 2.93
N LYS A 34 29.02 -13.38 2.13
CA LYS A 34 29.01 -13.66 0.68
C LYS A 34 29.65 -15.02 0.35
N SER A 35 29.42 -16.01 1.21
CA SER A 35 29.94 -17.37 1.07
C SER A 35 28.85 -18.32 0.55
N TRP A 36 29.24 -19.53 0.17
CA TRP A 36 28.27 -20.54 -0.27
C TRP A 36 27.28 -20.87 0.88
N PRO A 37 25.96 -20.97 0.62
CA PRO A 37 25.30 -20.97 -0.70
C PRO A 37 24.87 -19.60 -1.24
N ALA A 38 25.10 -18.48 -0.55
CA ALA A 38 24.66 -17.14 -0.98
C ALA A 38 25.28 -16.67 -2.31
N THR A 39 26.43 -17.22 -2.70
CA THR A 39 27.06 -17.02 -4.02
C THR A 39 26.27 -17.63 -5.17
N SER A 40 25.36 -18.56 -4.90
CA SER A 40 24.47 -19.18 -5.89
C SER A 40 23.00 -18.87 -5.55
N PRO A 41 22.44 -17.75 -6.06
CA PRO A 41 21.07 -17.36 -5.74
C PRO A 41 20.00 -18.41 -6.07
N MET A 42 20.25 -19.25 -7.10
CA MET A 42 19.34 -20.34 -7.47
C MET A 42 19.26 -21.45 -6.40
N LEU A 43 20.28 -21.58 -5.54
CA LEU A 43 20.29 -22.49 -4.41
C LEU A 43 19.87 -21.78 -3.12
N TYR A 44 20.39 -20.58 -2.89
CA TYR A 44 20.12 -19.80 -1.68
C TYR A 44 18.63 -19.47 -1.52
N ALA A 45 17.99 -18.99 -2.59
CA ALA A 45 16.59 -18.57 -2.55
C ALA A 45 15.62 -19.69 -2.12
N PRO A 46 15.60 -20.88 -2.76
CA PRO A 46 14.73 -21.95 -2.30
C PRO A 46 15.04 -22.41 -0.89
N LEU A 47 16.32 -22.45 -0.47
CA LEU A 47 16.67 -22.79 0.92
C LEU A 47 16.09 -21.77 1.90
N LEU A 48 16.31 -20.46 1.68
CA LEU A 48 15.81 -19.41 2.54
C LEU A 48 14.28 -19.46 2.68
N VAL A 49 13.56 -19.47 1.55
CA VAL A 49 12.10 -19.41 1.59
C VAL A 49 11.50 -20.70 2.14
N CYS A 50 12.06 -21.87 1.83
CA CYS A 50 11.59 -23.15 2.40
C CYS A 50 11.84 -23.22 3.90
N VAL A 51 13.06 -22.92 4.37
CA VAL A 51 13.39 -22.94 5.82
C VAL A 51 12.53 -21.93 6.57
N LEU A 52 12.26 -20.75 5.99
CA LEU A 52 11.43 -19.74 6.63
C LEU A 52 9.96 -20.19 6.78
N THR A 53 9.40 -20.88 5.79
CA THR A 53 7.93 -21.02 5.67
C THR A 53 7.40 -22.45 5.85
N VAL A 54 8.12 -23.48 5.38
CA VAL A 54 7.65 -24.88 5.41
C VAL A 54 7.53 -25.43 6.84
N PRO A 55 8.45 -25.16 7.79
CA PRO A 55 8.33 -25.64 9.17
C PRO A 55 7.04 -25.20 9.89
N LEU A 56 6.36 -24.14 9.41
CA LEU A 56 5.09 -23.70 9.98
C LEU A 56 3.99 -24.77 9.84
N LEU A 57 4.04 -25.62 8.80
CA LEU A 57 3.06 -26.69 8.55
C LEU A 57 3.12 -27.81 9.60
N PRO A 58 4.27 -28.45 9.88
CA PRO A 58 4.34 -29.41 10.97
C PRO A 58 4.15 -28.72 12.33
N LEU A 59 4.58 -27.47 12.54
CA LEU A 59 4.32 -26.78 13.80
C LEU A 59 2.81 -26.66 14.11
N SER A 60 1.99 -26.30 13.11
CA SER A 60 0.53 -26.19 13.26
C SER A 60 -0.17 -27.55 13.34
N ALA A 61 0.24 -28.53 12.53
CA ALA A 61 -0.53 -29.75 12.30
C ALA A 61 0.06 -31.05 12.89
N LEU A 62 1.17 -31.01 13.62
CA LEU A 62 1.83 -32.21 14.18
C LEU A 62 0.88 -33.12 14.98
N SER A 63 -0.05 -32.52 15.73
CA SER A 63 -1.01 -33.23 16.57
C SER A 63 -2.37 -33.45 15.91
N ALA A 64 -2.60 -32.84 14.74
CA ALA A 64 -3.90 -32.79 14.08
C ALA A 64 -3.97 -33.62 12.79
N MET A 65 -2.82 -33.98 12.20
CA MET A 65 -2.73 -34.79 10.99
C MET A 65 -1.96 -36.09 11.24
N ARG A 66 -2.25 -37.12 10.42
CA ARG A 66 -1.42 -38.34 10.38
C ARG A 66 -0.01 -38.01 9.87
N ARG A 67 1.01 -38.70 10.41
CA ARG A 67 2.43 -38.45 10.08
C ARG A 67 2.75 -38.56 8.59
N GLY A 68 2.24 -39.60 7.91
CA GLY A 68 2.47 -39.81 6.48
C GLY A 68 1.94 -38.66 5.62
N PRO A 69 0.64 -38.33 5.68
CA PRO A 69 0.06 -37.18 5.00
C PRO A 69 0.73 -35.85 5.33
N LEU A 70 1.11 -35.62 6.60
CA LEU A 70 1.82 -34.40 7.00
C LEU A 70 3.18 -34.28 6.33
N LEU A 71 3.96 -35.37 6.25
CA LEU A 71 5.25 -35.40 5.57
C LEU A 71 5.08 -35.21 4.06
N ALA A 72 4.11 -35.89 3.44
CA ALA A 72 3.80 -35.74 2.02
C ALA A 72 3.38 -34.30 1.69
N TRP A 73 2.50 -33.71 2.50
CA TRP A 73 2.08 -32.31 2.33
C TRP A 73 3.25 -31.34 2.51
N SER A 74 4.08 -31.54 3.54
CA SER A 74 5.28 -30.71 3.76
C SER A 74 6.26 -30.81 2.59
N ALA A 75 6.42 -31.99 1.98
CA ALA A 75 7.27 -32.19 0.81
C ALA A 75 6.70 -31.50 -0.44
N VAL A 76 5.40 -31.60 -0.69
CA VAL A 76 4.72 -30.90 -1.79
C VAL A 76 4.85 -29.38 -1.62
N ALA A 77 4.60 -28.88 -0.41
CA ALA A 77 4.77 -27.47 -0.07
C ALA A 77 6.21 -27.01 -0.29
N ALA A 78 7.21 -27.77 0.16
CA ALA A 78 8.61 -27.46 -0.05
C ALA A 78 8.99 -27.42 -1.54
N ALA A 79 8.53 -28.39 -2.33
CA ALA A 79 8.79 -28.41 -3.77
C ALA A 79 8.18 -27.19 -4.47
N LEU A 80 6.93 -26.86 -4.15
CA LEU A 80 6.22 -25.72 -4.73
C LEU A 80 6.90 -24.39 -4.37
N VAL A 81 7.23 -24.19 -3.09
CA VAL A 81 7.92 -23.00 -2.59
C VAL A 81 9.31 -22.89 -3.21
N ALA A 82 10.04 -24.00 -3.34
CA ALA A 82 11.34 -24.01 -4.00
C ALA A 82 11.23 -23.59 -5.48
N ILE A 83 10.23 -24.08 -6.22
CA ILE A 83 10.01 -23.69 -7.63
C ILE A 83 9.76 -22.17 -7.73
N MET A 84 8.88 -21.62 -6.89
CA MET A 84 8.59 -20.19 -6.87
C MET A 84 9.83 -19.35 -6.51
N ALA A 85 10.60 -19.80 -5.52
CA ALA A 85 11.81 -19.11 -5.06
C ALA A 85 12.94 -19.16 -6.10
N VAL A 86 13.14 -20.29 -6.78
CA VAL A 86 14.08 -20.43 -7.90
C VAL A 86 13.67 -19.51 -9.04
N HIS A 87 12.39 -19.49 -9.41
CA HIS A 87 11.89 -18.59 -10.45
C HIS A 87 12.10 -17.11 -10.09
N ALA A 88 11.77 -16.73 -8.86
CA ALA A 88 12.00 -15.37 -8.38
C ALA A 88 13.48 -14.99 -8.39
N ALA A 89 14.37 -15.89 -7.96
CA ALA A 89 15.81 -15.69 -8.06
C ALA A 89 16.25 -15.54 -9.52
N TRP A 90 15.73 -16.36 -10.43
CA TRP A 90 16.05 -16.31 -11.86
C TRP A 90 15.64 -14.99 -12.51
N VAL A 91 14.46 -14.45 -12.15
CA VAL A 91 13.98 -13.15 -12.63
C VAL A 91 14.79 -12.00 -12.02
N GLY A 92 15.10 -12.07 -10.73
CA GLY A 92 15.84 -11.04 -10.00
C GLY A 92 17.35 -11.04 -10.20
N ALA A 93 17.91 -12.11 -10.77
CA ALA A 93 19.35 -12.33 -10.87
C ALA A 93 20.08 -11.20 -11.60
N ALA A 94 21.06 -10.61 -10.93
CA ALA A 94 22.00 -9.64 -11.47
C ALA A 94 23.39 -9.86 -10.85
N PRO A 95 24.49 -9.48 -11.51
CA PRO A 95 25.86 -9.76 -11.02
C PRO A 95 26.13 -9.23 -9.61
N ASP A 96 25.51 -8.11 -9.24
CA ASP A 96 25.61 -7.41 -7.96
C ASP A 96 24.62 -7.93 -6.90
N ARG A 97 23.68 -8.80 -7.28
CA ARG A 97 22.61 -9.30 -6.40
C ARG A 97 22.86 -10.74 -5.99
N LEU A 98 23.54 -10.91 -4.87
CA LEU A 98 23.80 -12.20 -4.22
C LEU A 98 22.83 -12.46 -3.05
N GLY A 99 22.80 -13.71 -2.58
CA GLY A 99 21.97 -14.12 -1.44
C GLY A 99 20.50 -13.79 -1.62
N ALA A 100 19.92 -13.02 -0.69
CA ALA A 100 18.51 -12.60 -0.76
C ALA A 100 18.25 -11.47 -1.77
N GLY A 101 19.28 -10.81 -2.29
CA GLY A 101 19.17 -9.61 -3.14
C GLY A 101 18.29 -9.75 -4.39
N PRO A 102 18.26 -10.91 -5.09
CA PRO A 102 17.35 -11.16 -6.20
C PRO A 102 15.86 -11.30 -5.81
N LEU A 103 15.53 -11.47 -4.53
CA LEU A 103 14.16 -11.75 -4.09
C LEU A 103 13.40 -10.45 -3.79
N SER A 104 12.18 -10.36 -4.30
CA SER A 104 11.30 -9.22 -4.04
C SER A 104 10.41 -9.48 -2.82
N PRO A 105 10.13 -8.48 -1.96
CA PRO A 105 9.23 -8.63 -0.80
C PRO A 105 7.86 -9.27 -1.08
N PRO A 106 7.18 -9.01 -2.23
CA PRO A 106 5.90 -9.66 -2.54
C PRO A 106 5.94 -11.20 -2.57
N LEU A 107 7.10 -11.81 -2.85
CA LEU A 107 7.25 -13.27 -2.84
C LEU A 107 6.94 -13.86 -1.46
N PHE A 108 7.49 -13.26 -0.39
CA PHE A 108 7.31 -13.78 0.97
C PHE A 108 5.85 -13.71 1.41
N ILE A 109 5.16 -12.63 1.06
CA ILE A 109 3.73 -12.45 1.33
C ILE A 109 2.92 -13.48 0.53
N ALA A 110 3.24 -13.66 -0.75
CA ALA A 110 2.55 -14.62 -1.62
C ALA A 110 2.72 -16.06 -1.16
N VAL A 111 3.94 -16.46 -0.77
CA VAL A 111 4.21 -17.81 -0.24
C VAL A 111 3.49 -18.02 1.10
N ALA A 112 3.53 -17.04 2.00
CA ALA A 112 2.81 -17.12 3.26
C ALA A 112 1.29 -17.27 3.05
N ALA A 113 0.70 -16.45 2.17
CA ALA A 113 -0.72 -16.52 1.82
C ALA A 113 -1.06 -17.86 1.15
N LEU A 114 -0.24 -18.32 0.20
CA LEU A 114 -0.41 -19.60 -0.49
C LEU A 114 -0.41 -20.76 0.49
N LEU A 115 0.62 -20.86 1.34
CA LEU A 115 0.74 -21.95 2.31
C LEU A 115 -0.37 -21.89 3.34
N PHE A 116 -0.76 -20.69 3.79
CA PHE A 116 -1.88 -20.53 4.71
C PHE A 116 -3.17 -21.06 4.07
N ILE A 117 -3.55 -20.59 2.89
CA ILE A 117 -4.80 -21.01 2.23
C ILE A 117 -4.75 -22.51 1.92
N ALA A 118 -3.67 -22.99 1.30
CA ALA A 118 -3.56 -24.39 0.90
C ALA A 118 -3.54 -25.34 2.11
N HIS A 119 -2.87 -24.97 3.20
CA HIS A 119 -2.87 -25.77 4.44
C HIS A 119 -4.29 -25.91 5.02
N HIS A 120 -5.07 -24.83 5.02
CA HIS A 120 -6.45 -24.86 5.49
C HIS A 120 -7.41 -25.57 4.55
N LEU A 121 -7.05 -25.79 3.27
CA LEU A 121 -7.78 -26.67 2.36
C LEU A 121 -7.43 -28.15 2.57
N VAL A 122 -6.16 -28.46 2.83
CA VAL A 122 -5.65 -29.84 2.95
C VAL A 122 -5.98 -30.47 4.31
N GLN A 123 -5.82 -29.73 5.40
CA GLN A 123 -5.93 -30.31 6.75
C GLN A 123 -7.36 -30.82 7.07
N PRO A 124 -8.46 -30.09 6.83
CA PRO A 124 -9.82 -30.61 7.09
C PRO A 124 -10.18 -31.80 6.19
N ALA A 125 -9.74 -31.79 4.92
CA ALA A 125 -9.94 -32.91 4.00
C ALA A 125 -9.25 -34.19 4.52
N GLU A 126 -8.01 -34.05 5.01
CA GLU A 126 -7.27 -35.17 5.61
C GLU A 126 -7.93 -35.68 6.90
N ALA A 127 -8.33 -34.77 7.79
CA ALA A 127 -8.95 -35.11 9.07
C ALA A 127 -10.32 -35.78 8.91
N SER A 128 -11.11 -35.36 7.92
CA SER A 128 -12.42 -35.96 7.61
C SER A 128 -12.34 -37.23 6.76
N GLY A 129 -11.18 -37.53 6.18
CA GLY A 129 -11.00 -38.64 5.24
C GLY A 129 -11.76 -38.47 3.92
N LYS A 130 -12.20 -37.25 3.59
CA LYS A 130 -12.99 -36.92 2.39
C LYS A 130 -12.20 -35.97 1.48
N PRO A 131 -12.40 -36.01 0.15
CA PRO A 131 -11.79 -35.04 -0.76
C PRO A 131 -12.16 -33.58 -0.43
N VAL A 132 -13.38 -33.36 0.06
CA VAL A 132 -13.87 -32.07 0.54
C VAL A 132 -14.59 -32.31 1.87
N ALA A 133 -14.15 -31.64 2.93
CA ALA A 133 -14.77 -31.71 4.25
C ALA A 133 -16.06 -30.85 4.31
N PRO A 134 -16.91 -31.01 5.34
CA PRO A 134 -17.96 -30.03 5.64
C PRO A 134 -17.40 -28.61 5.78
N TYR A 135 -18.11 -27.60 5.27
CA TYR A 135 -17.66 -26.20 5.29
C TYR A 135 -17.36 -25.68 6.71
N ALA A 136 -18.17 -26.07 7.68
CA ALA A 136 -17.99 -25.71 9.09
C ALA A 136 -16.60 -26.11 9.63
N ASP A 137 -16.03 -27.24 9.18
CA ASP A 137 -14.70 -27.70 9.61
C ASP A 137 -13.59 -26.80 9.06
N TYR A 138 -13.72 -26.36 7.80
CA TYR A 138 -12.82 -25.36 7.22
C TYR A 138 -12.89 -24.03 7.97
N PHE A 139 -14.11 -23.58 8.24
CA PHE A 139 -14.35 -22.34 8.95
C PHE A 139 -13.77 -22.40 10.37
N ASP A 140 -14.07 -23.44 11.14
CA ASP A 140 -13.53 -23.64 12.50
C ASP A 140 -12.01 -23.71 12.53
N LEU A 141 -11.40 -24.46 11.61
CA LEU A 141 -9.95 -24.59 11.56
C LEU A 141 -9.26 -23.25 11.26
N VAL A 142 -9.73 -22.49 10.26
CA VAL A 142 -9.14 -21.19 9.89
C VAL A 142 -9.21 -20.21 11.08
N GLY A 143 -10.37 -20.11 11.73
CA GLY A 143 -10.54 -19.25 12.90
C GLY A 143 -9.63 -19.66 14.06
N THR A 144 -9.58 -20.95 14.36
CA THR A 144 -8.74 -21.48 15.44
C THR A 144 -7.24 -21.26 15.16
N ASN A 145 -6.78 -21.52 13.94
CA ASN A 145 -5.38 -21.32 13.56
C ASN A 145 -5.00 -19.84 13.48
N ALA A 146 -5.92 -18.94 13.10
CA ALA A 146 -5.68 -17.50 13.15
C ALA A 146 -5.41 -17.03 14.59
N VAL A 147 -6.22 -17.50 15.56
CA VAL A 147 -5.99 -17.21 17.00
C VAL A 147 -4.66 -17.81 17.47
N ARG A 148 -4.35 -19.05 17.10
CA ARG A 148 -3.06 -19.69 17.45
C ARG A 148 -1.86 -18.91 16.91
N LEU A 149 -1.93 -18.47 15.65
CA LEU A 149 -0.88 -17.68 15.02
C LEU A 149 -0.71 -16.33 15.73
N PHE A 150 -1.81 -15.63 16.01
CA PHE A 150 -1.78 -14.36 16.75
C PHE A 150 -1.14 -14.52 18.13
N LEU A 151 -1.59 -15.50 18.92
CA LEU A 151 -1.03 -15.77 20.24
C LEU A 151 0.46 -16.13 20.18
N SER A 152 0.87 -16.90 19.17
CA SER A 152 2.26 -17.31 18.98
C SER A 152 3.16 -16.12 18.65
N LEU A 153 2.70 -15.23 17.76
CA LEU A 153 3.40 -14.00 17.41
C LEU A 153 3.44 -13.01 18.59
N ALA A 154 2.32 -12.81 19.27
CA ALA A 154 2.23 -11.91 20.44
C ALA A 154 3.16 -12.36 21.57
N PHE A 155 3.20 -13.67 21.87
CA PHE A 155 4.10 -14.22 22.88
C PHE A 155 5.57 -14.08 22.48
N THR A 156 5.90 -14.38 21.21
CA THR A 156 7.27 -14.20 20.69
C THR A 156 7.70 -12.73 20.73
N GLY A 157 6.79 -11.81 20.42
CA GLY A 157 7.01 -10.37 20.54
C GLY A 157 7.20 -9.91 22.00
N ALA A 158 6.38 -10.41 22.93
CA ALA A 158 6.52 -10.13 24.36
C ALA A 158 7.85 -10.65 24.91
N PHE A 159 8.28 -11.85 24.49
CA PHE A 159 9.60 -12.39 24.81
C PHE A 159 10.72 -11.43 24.38
N TRP A 160 10.69 -10.94 23.13
CA TRP A 160 11.68 -9.97 22.65
C TRP A 160 11.62 -8.63 23.39
N LEU A 161 10.42 -8.14 23.73
CA LEU A 161 10.25 -6.93 24.52
C LEU A 161 10.93 -7.07 25.90
N LEU A 162 10.77 -8.21 26.56
CA LEU A 162 11.44 -8.50 27.84
C LEU A 162 12.96 -8.60 27.69
N LEU A 163 13.47 -9.22 26.61
CA LEU A 163 14.90 -9.27 26.35
C LEU A 163 15.50 -7.88 26.10
N PHE A 164 14.82 -7.02 25.32
CA PHE A 164 15.27 -5.65 25.11
C PHE A 164 15.23 -4.82 26.38
N LEU A 165 14.19 -4.99 27.21
CA LEU A 165 14.11 -4.34 28.52
C LEU A 165 15.25 -4.80 29.44
N ALA A 166 15.51 -6.10 29.51
CA ALA A 166 16.64 -6.63 30.26
C ALA A 166 17.97 -6.03 29.75
N GLY A 167 18.20 -6.06 28.43
CA GLY A 167 19.39 -5.45 27.82
C GLY A 167 19.56 -3.97 28.16
N ALA A 168 18.46 -3.20 28.17
CA ALA A 168 18.47 -1.78 28.54
C ALA A 168 18.76 -1.57 30.04
N LEU A 169 18.12 -2.32 30.93
CA LEU A 169 18.33 -2.24 32.37
C LEU A 169 19.77 -2.58 32.76
N PHE A 170 20.32 -3.67 32.22
CA PHE A 170 21.71 -4.05 32.48
C PHE A 170 22.71 -3.03 31.90
N LYS A 171 22.39 -2.40 30.76
CA LYS A 171 23.23 -1.32 30.19
C LYS A 171 23.35 -0.12 31.12
N LEU A 172 22.29 0.25 31.86
CA LEU A 172 22.32 1.39 32.79
C LEU A 172 23.34 1.21 33.92
N ILE A 173 23.56 -0.02 34.38
CA ILE A 173 24.57 -0.35 35.40
C ILE A 173 25.93 -0.75 34.78
N GLY A 174 26.15 -0.46 33.49
CA GLY A 174 27.41 -0.70 32.78
C GLY A 174 27.56 -2.09 32.17
N VAL A 175 26.59 -3.00 32.33
CA VAL A 175 26.67 -4.38 31.79
C VAL A 175 26.09 -4.42 30.37
N THR A 176 26.97 -4.37 29.36
CA THR A 176 26.56 -4.43 27.93
C THR A 176 26.46 -5.85 27.36
N ALA A 177 26.89 -6.87 28.12
CA ALA A 177 26.96 -8.25 27.65
C ALA A 177 25.60 -8.80 27.19
N ILE A 178 24.51 -8.50 27.92
CA ILE A 178 23.16 -8.94 27.56
C ILE A 178 22.71 -8.32 26.24
N GLN A 179 22.90 -7.00 26.08
CA GLN A 179 22.54 -6.32 24.84
C GLN A 179 23.31 -6.86 23.63
N LYS A 180 24.61 -7.17 23.79
CA LYS A 180 25.41 -7.80 22.75
C LYS A 180 24.93 -9.21 22.42
N LEU A 181 24.63 -10.02 23.43
CA LEU A 181 24.15 -11.39 23.25
C LEU A 181 22.81 -11.43 22.50
N ILE A 182 21.83 -10.61 22.89
CA ILE A 182 20.51 -10.62 22.25
C ILE A 182 20.52 -10.02 20.84
N GLY A 183 21.47 -9.12 20.55
CA GLY A 183 21.68 -8.55 19.22
C GLY A 183 22.46 -9.45 18.27
N GLU A 184 23.14 -10.49 18.78
CA GLU A 184 23.89 -11.44 17.99
C GLU A 184 22.96 -12.38 17.22
N THR A 185 23.13 -12.48 15.90
CA THR A 185 22.26 -13.31 15.04
C THR A 185 22.33 -14.79 15.40
N ALA A 186 23.49 -15.26 15.89
CA ALA A 186 23.69 -16.63 16.39
C ALA A 186 22.80 -16.97 17.60
N PHE A 187 22.37 -15.98 18.38
CA PHE A 187 21.39 -16.15 19.44
C PHE A 187 19.98 -15.85 18.93
N ALA A 188 19.80 -14.73 18.23
CA ALA A 188 18.49 -14.20 17.88
C ALA A 188 17.65 -15.15 17.02
N PHE A 189 18.23 -15.78 16.00
CA PHE A 189 17.49 -16.68 15.11
C PHE A 189 17.09 -18.00 15.81
N PRO A 190 18.00 -18.77 16.45
CA PRO A 190 17.63 -19.93 17.25
C PRO A 190 16.65 -19.62 18.37
N ALA A 191 16.85 -18.52 19.12
CA ALA A 191 15.94 -18.12 20.19
C ALA A 191 14.54 -17.80 19.66
N THR A 192 14.44 -17.08 18.55
CA THR A 192 13.14 -16.77 17.91
C THR A 192 12.43 -18.03 17.45
N GLY A 193 13.13 -18.94 16.74
CA GLY A 193 12.54 -20.18 16.25
C GLY A 193 12.08 -21.10 17.39
N LEU A 194 12.90 -21.26 18.43
CA LEU A 194 12.56 -22.03 19.62
C LEU A 194 11.37 -21.42 20.36
N MET A 195 11.38 -20.10 20.57
CA MET A 195 10.33 -19.42 21.33
C MET A 195 9.00 -19.39 20.57
N PHE A 196 9.04 -19.18 19.26
CA PHE A 196 7.86 -19.27 18.41
C PHE A 196 7.26 -20.68 18.44
N ALA A 197 8.09 -21.73 18.33
CA ALA A 197 7.60 -23.10 18.44
C ALA A 197 7.02 -23.45 19.82
N ALA A 198 7.64 -22.94 20.89
CA ALA A 198 7.11 -23.05 22.26
C ALA A 198 5.74 -22.36 22.37
N ALA A 199 5.62 -21.16 21.81
CA ALA A 199 4.39 -20.38 21.80
C ALA A 199 3.28 -21.09 21.00
N VAL A 200 3.60 -21.65 19.83
CA VAL A 200 2.66 -22.48 19.04
C VAL A 200 2.18 -23.67 19.86
N HIS A 201 3.10 -24.38 20.54
CA HIS A 201 2.74 -25.51 21.38
C HIS A 201 1.77 -25.11 22.50
N MET A 202 2.08 -24.02 23.21
CA MET A 202 1.23 -23.49 24.28
C MET A 202 -0.12 -23.01 23.74
N ALA A 203 -0.15 -22.34 22.58
CA ALA A 203 -1.37 -21.89 21.93
C ALA A 203 -2.26 -23.07 21.51
N VAL A 204 -1.69 -24.15 20.99
CA VAL A 204 -2.43 -25.39 20.68
C VAL A 204 -3.07 -25.96 21.96
N GLN A 205 -2.30 -26.14 23.04
CA GLN A 205 -2.84 -26.64 24.30
C GLN A 205 -3.94 -25.74 24.88
N LEU A 206 -3.72 -24.43 24.87
CA LEU A 206 -4.68 -23.46 25.38
C LEU A 206 -5.98 -23.47 24.57
N THR A 207 -5.88 -23.48 23.24
CA THR A 207 -7.04 -23.47 22.35
C THR A 207 -7.81 -24.79 22.39
N GLU A 208 -7.15 -25.92 22.60
CA GLU A 208 -7.81 -27.22 22.81
C GLU A 208 -8.49 -27.28 24.19
N ALA A 209 -7.80 -26.89 25.26
CA ALA A 209 -8.34 -26.91 26.62
C ALA A 209 -9.47 -25.89 26.83
N ARG A 210 -9.48 -24.80 26.05
CA ARG A 210 -10.45 -23.71 26.14
C ARG A 210 -11.19 -23.48 24.81
N ALA A 211 -11.50 -24.55 24.09
CA ALA A 211 -12.16 -24.47 22.77
C ALA A 211 -13.44 -23.62 22.79
N GLY A 212 -14.23 -23.68 23.87
CA GLY A 212 -15.41 -22.82 24.05
C GLY A 212 -15.08 -21.32 24.11
N LEU A 213 -13.99 -20.93 24.78
CA LEU A 213 -13.57 -19.52 24.83
C LEU A 213 -13.06 -19.04 23.46
N VAL A 214 -12.31 -19.86 22.74
CA VAL A 214 -11.80 -19.51 21.41
C VAL A 214 -12.96 -19.29 20.43
N ARG A 215 -13.93 -20.21 20.42
CA ARG A 215 -15.16 -20.05 19.63
C ARG A 215 -15.91 -18.77 20.05
N GLY A 216 -16.10 -18.54 21.35
CA GLY A 216 -16.74 -17.33 21.86
C GLY A 216 -16.06 -16.04 21.39
N VAL A 217 -14.74 -15.90 21.60
CA VAL A 217 -13.96 -14.72 21.20
C VAL A 217 -14.05 -14.49 19.69
N ARG A 218 -13.93 -15.56 18.90
CA ARG A 218 -14.05 -15.52 17.46
C ARG A 218 -15.44 -15.06 17.03
N THR A 219 -16.50 -15.67 17.56
CA THR A 219 -17.89 -15.30 17.26
C THR A 219 -18.15 -13.84 17.61
N VAL A 220 -17.69 -13.36 18.77
CA VAL A 220 -17.80 -11.95 19.14
C VAL A 220 -17.10 -11.05 18.12
N GLY A 221 -15.85 -11.35 17.76
CA GLY A 221 -15.10 -10.58 16.77
C GLY A 221 -15.78 -10.55 15.39
N LEU A 222 -16.31 -11.69 14.94
CA LEU A 222 -17.03 -11.80 13.68
C LEU A 222 -18.38 -11.09 13.71
N VAL A 223 -19.10 -11.13 14.84
CA VAL A 223 -20.36 -10.39 15.01
C VAL A 223 -20.11 -8.89 14.98
N LEU A 224 -19.08 -8.40 15.68
CA LEU A 224 -18.68 -6.98 15.63
C LEU A 224 -18.32 -6.56 14.20
N LEU A 225 -17.55 -7.40 13.50
CA LEU A 225 -17.21 -7.16 12.10
C LEU A 225 -18.45 -7.20 11.19
N ALA A 226 -19.37 -8.14 11.40
CA ALA A 226 -20.61 -8.26 10.66
C ALA A 226 -21.49 -7.03 10.82
N TRP A 227 -21.49 -6.36 11.98
CA TRP A 227 -22.22 -5.10 12.18
C TRP A 227 -21.66 -3.90 11.40
N LEU A 228 -20.45 -4.02 10.82
CA LEU A 228 -19.97 -3.04 9.84
C LEU A 228 -20.58 -3.26 8.44
N LEU A 229 -21.21 -4.42 8.19
CA LEU A 229 -21.82 -4.75 6.90
C LEU A 229 -22.99 -3.81 6.54
N PRO A 230 -23.98 -3.52 7.41
CA PRO A 230 -25.04 -2.56 7.09
C PRO A 230 -24.48 -1.17 6.76
N LEU A 231 -23.47 -0.71 7.52
CA LEU A 231 -22.79 0.55 7.24
C LEU A 231 -22.13 0.53 5.85
N MET A 232 -21.39 -0.53 5.54
CA MET A 232 -20.74 -0.68 4.23
C MET A 232 -21.75 -0.76 3.09
N VAL A 233 -22.92 -1.38 3.29
CA VAL A 233 -24.02 -1.42 2.33
C VAL A 233 -24.55 -0.01 2.05
N VAL A 234 -24.74 0.80 3.10
CA VAL A 234 -25.18 2.20 2.94
C VAL A 234 -24.12 3.02 2.19
N ILE A 235 -22.83 2.86 2.54
CA ILE A 235 -21.73 3.58 1.87
C ILE A 235 -21.63 3.17 0.40
N ALA A 236 -21.56 1.87 0.11
CA ALA A 236 -21.44 1.35 -1.24
C ALA A 236 -22.68 1.65 -2.08
N GLY A 237 -23.87 1.49 -1.51
CA GLY A 237 -25.14 1.81 -2.15
C GLY A 237 -25.26 3.30 -2.45
N GLY A 238 -24.93 4.17 -1.49
CA GLY A 238 -24.89 5.62 -1.66
C GLY A 238 -23.90 6.03 -2.75
N PHE A 239 -22.67 5.52 -2.71
CA PHE A 239 -21.68 5.75 -3.76
C PHE A 239 -22.21 5.40 -5.15
N LEU A 240 -22.76 4.18 -5.32
CA LEU A 240 -23.31 3.73 -6.61
C LEU A 240 -24.53 4.57 -7.04
N ALA A 241 -25.40 4.94 -6.09
CA ALA A 241 -26.59 5.75 -6.36
C ALA A 241 -26.25 7.17 -6.81
N THR A 242 -25.08 7.70 -6.45
CA THR A 242 -24.64 9.03 -6.93
C THR A 242 -24.10 9.01 -8.37
N LEU A 243 -23.60 7.88 -8.86
CA LEU A 243 -22.94 7.80 -10.18
C LEU A 243 -23.83 8.20 -11.38
N PRO A 244 -25.15 7.88 -11.41
CA PRO A 244 -26.03 8.36 -12.48
C PRO A 244 -26.16 9.89 -12.54
N PHE A 245 -25.95 10.59 -11.41
CA PHE A 245 -26.08 12.05 -11.31
C PHE A 245 -24.74 12.78 -11.49
N THR A 246 -23.65 12.22 -10.96
CA THR A 246 -22.30 12.82 -11.01
C THR A 246 -21.51 12.41 -12.27
N GLY A 247 -21.95 11.33 -12.93
CA GLY A 247 -21.22 10.69 -14.02
C GLY A 247 -19.98 9.94 -13.55
N LEU A 248 -19.30 9.27 -14.49
CA LEU A 248 -18.10 8.48 -14.19
C LEU A 248 -16.79 9.29 -14.28
N ALA A 249 -16.83 10.51 -14.83
CA ALA A 249 -15.62 11.31 -15.05
C ALA A 249 -14.87 11.64 -13.74
N PRO A 250 -15.52 12.03 -12.62
CA PRO A 250 -14.84 12.26 -11.35
C PRO A 250 -14.19 11.00 -10.78
N LEU A 251 -14.79 9.82 -11.03
CA LEU A 251 -14.22 8.55 -10.60
C LEU A 251 -12.88 8.29 -11.29
N TRP A 252 -12.80 8.55 -12.60
CA TRP A 252 -11.60 8.28 -13.40
C TRP A 252 -10.45 9.26 -13.20
N SER A 253 -10.75 10.51 -12.80
CA SER A 253 -9.73 11.54 -12.55
C SER A 253 -8.81 11.19 -11.36
N THR A 254 -9.30 10.41 -10.38
CA THR A 254 -8.55 10.02 -9.17
C THR A 254 -7.32 9.15 -9.44
N LYS A 255 -7.18 8.57 -10.64
CA LYS A 255 -6.14 7.57 -11.01
C LYS A 255 -6.11 6.30 -10.14
N ALA A 256 -6.93 6.20 -9.09
CA ALA A 256 -6.98 5.10 -8.12
C ALA A 256 -8.34 4.35 -8.11
N ALA A 257 -9.26 4.66 -9.03
CA ALA A 257 -10.59 4.06 -9.08
C ALA A 257 -10.59 2.53 -8.97
N ALA A 258 -9.75 1.84 -9.76
CA ALA A 258 -9.71 0.38 -9.77
C ALA A 258 -9.28 -0.22 -8.42
N SER A 259 -8.27 0.35 -7.75
CA SER A 259 -7.79 -0.16 -6.46
C SER A 259 -8.79 0.13 -5.34
N LEU A 260 -9.46 1.29 -5.36
CA LEU A 260 -10.49 1.64 -4.40
C LEU A 260 -11.72 0.74 -4.53
N LEU A 261 -12.23 0.54 -5.75
CA LEU A 261 -13.39 -0.32 -6.00
C LEU A 261 -13.09 -1.79 -5.67
N LEU A 262 -11.90 -2.27 -6.01
CA LEU A 262 -11.46 -3.62 -5.65
C LEU A 262 -11.31 -3.79 -4.13
N SER A 263 -10.80 -2.76 -3.44
CA SER A 263 -10.75 -2.73 -1.97
C SER A 263 -12.15 -2.77 -1.35
N ALA A 264 -13.10 -2.02 -1.92
CA ALA A 264 -14.50 -2.03 -1.49
C ALA A 264 -15.14 -3.41 -1.71
N ALA A 265 -14.87 -4.06 -2.86
CA ALA A 265 -15.33 -5.42 -3.13
C ALA A 265 -14.74 -6.42 -2.13
N ALA A 266 -13.43 -6.35 -1.84
CA ALA A 266 -12.78 -7.19 -0.85
C ALA A 266 -13.37 -6.99 0.55
N ALA A 267 -13.62 -5.74 0.95
CA ALA A 267 -14.28 -5.43 2.22
C ALA A 267 -15.69 -6.04 2.29
N LEU A 268 -16.51 -5.87 1.26
CA LEU A 268 -17.84 -6.49 1.19
C LEU A 268 -17.76 -8.01 1.30
N ILE A 269 -16.84 -8.67 0.58
CA ILE A 269 -16.65 -10.12 0.63
C ILE A 269 -16.30 -10.56 2.07
N ILE A 270 -15.36 -9.88 2.73
CA ILE A 270 -14.98 -10.18 4.12
C ILE A 270 -16.17 -10.01 5.07
N LEU A 271 -16.91 -8.90 4.95
CA LEU A 271 -18.05 -8.59 5.80
C LEU A 271 -19.23 -9.55 5.58
N ILE A 272 -19.47 -10.00 4.34
CA ILE A 272 -20.47 -11.04 4.03
C ILE A 272 -20.08 -12.36 4.70
N ASN A 273 -18.81 -12.77 4.65
CA ASN A 273 -18.34 -13.97 5.37
C ASN A 273 -18.44 -13.82 6.90
N ALA A 274 -18.18 -12.61 7.42
CA ALA A 274 -18.33 -12.34 8.85
C ALA A 274 -19.78 -12.49 9.31
N ALA A 275 -20.75 -12.07 8.48
CA ALA A 275 -22.16 -12.25 8.74
C ALA A 275 -22.63 -13.70 8.53
N TYR A 276 -22.04 -14.43 7.57
CA TYR A 276 -22.39 -15.82 7.27
C TYR A 276 -21.85 -16.84 8.28
N GLN A 277 -20.61 -16.62 8.75
CA GLN A 277 -19.88 -17.49 9.65
C GLN A 277 -19.76 -18.95 9.15
N ASP A 278 -20.29 -19.92 9.90
CA ASP A 278 -20.27 -21.35 9.58
C ASP A 278 -21.47 -21.81 8.74
N GLY A 279 -22.46 -20.95 8.52
CA GLY A 279 -23.65 -21.26 7.74
C GLY A 279 -24.64 -22.21 8.39
N LEU A 280 -24.53 -22.46 9.70
CA LEU A 280 -25.46 -23.34 10.43
C LEU A 280 -26.73 -22.61 10.85
N GLU A 281 -26.60 -21.38 11.34
CA GLU A 281 -27.72 -20.55 11.77
C GLU A 281 -27.75 -19.22 11.00
N PRO A 282 -28.93 -18.77 10.52
CA PRO A 282 -29.05 -17.46 9.92
C PRO A 282 -28.83 -16.35 10.97
N PRO A 283 -28.19 -15.24 10.60
CA PRO A 283 -28.04 -14.11 11.50
C PRO A 283 -29.39 -13.39 11.68
N ASN A 284 -29.40 -12.35 12.53
CA ASN A 284 -30.57 -11.48 12.67
C ASN A 284 -31.01 -10.87 11.33
N SER A 285 -32.27 -10.40 11.27
CA SER A 285 -32.88 -9.89 10.04
C SER A 285 -32.13 -8.74 9.38
N ILE A 286 -31.49 -7.87 10.16
CA ILE A 286 -30.72 -6.72 9.64
C ILE A 286 -29.49 -7.22 8.88
N LEU A 287 -28.69 -8.09 9.50
CA LEU A 287 -27.50 -8.66 8.89
C LEU A 287 -27.83 -9.58 7.71
N LEU A 288 -28.96 -10.28 7.80
CA LEU A 288 -29.49 -11.11 6.73
C LEU A 288 -29.73 -10.28 5.46
N TRP A 289 -30.52 -9.20 5.58
CA TRP A 289 -30.79 -8.32 4.43
C TRP A 289 -29.55 -7.56 3.97
N ALA A 290 -28.69 -7.13 4.90
CA ALA A 290 -27.43 -6.49 4.57
C ALA A 290 -26.51 -7.41 3.75
N ALA A 291 -26.39 -8.69 4.10
CA ALA A 291 -25.58 -9.64 3.35
C ALA A 291 -26.12 -9.92 1.94
N ARG A 292 -27.45 -10.02 1.79
CA ARG A 292 -28.09 -10.14 0.47
C ARG A 292 -27.84 -8.90 -0.38
N LEU A 293 -28.08 -7.71 0.17
CA LEU A 293 -27.92 -6.46 -0.57
C LEU A 293 -26.45 -6.22 -0.92
N ALA A 294 -25.53 -6.46 0.01
CA ALA A 294 -24.09 -6.42 -0.23
C ALA A 294 -23.65 -7.33 -1.38
N SER A 295 -24.18 -8.56 -1.43
CA SER A 295 -23.89 -9.51 -2.52
C SER A 295 -24.34 -8.98 -3.88
N LEU A 296 -25.47 -8.27 -3.94
CA LEU A 296 -25.96 -7.63 -5.17
C LEU A 296 -25.14 -6.37 -5.54
N LEU A 297 -24.71 -5.59 -4.54
CA LEU A 297 -23.87 -4.40 -4.76
C LEU A 297 -22.47 -4.74 -5.29
N LEU A 298 -21.98 -5.97 -5.07
CA LEU A 298 -20.73 -6.45 -5.68
C LEU A 298 -20.78 -6.40 -7.21
N ILE A 299 -21.94 -6.63 -7.84
CA ILE A 299 -22.10 -6.68 -9.30
C ILE A 299 -21.64 -5.36 -9.95
N PRO A 300 -22.28 -4.19 -9.67
CA PRO A 300 -21.84 -2.94 -10.28
C PRO A 300 -20.43 -2.54 -9.87
N ILE A 301 -19.98 -2.82 -8.63
CA ILE A 301 -18.61 -2.50 -8.18
C ILE A 301 -17.57 -3.26 -9.01
N VAL A 302 -17.76 -4.57 -9.20
CA VAL A 302 -16.82 -5.41 -9.94
C VAL A 302 -16.87 -5.09 -11.44
N ILE A 303 -18.04 -4.79 -12.00
CA ILE A 303 -18.16 -4.32 -13.38
C ILE A 303 -17.40 -3.00 -13.59
N LEU A 304 -17.58 -2.01 -12.70
CA LEU A 304 -16.85 -0.75 -12.76
C LEU A 304 -15.34 -0.97 -12.61
N THR A 305 -14.92 -1.88 -11.74
CA THR A 305 -13.50 -2.25 -11.56
C THR A 305 -12.93 -2.86 -12.84
N ALA A 306 -13.67 -3.81 -13.46
CA ALA A 306 -13.27 -4.44 -14.70
C ALA A 306 -13.15 -3.41 -15.83
N TYR A 307 -14.10 -2.50 -15.94
CA TYR A 307 -14.08 -1.42 -16.91
C TYR A 307 -12.91 -0.46 -16.69
N ALA A 308 -12.65 -0.07 -15.43
CA ALA A 308 -11.51 0.77 -15.04
C ALA A 308 -10.16 0.15 -15.45
N LEU A 309 -10.00 -1.14 -15.15
CA LEU A 309 -8.79 -1.88 -15.45
C LEU A 309 -8.64 -2.06 -16.97
N TRP A 310 -9.73 -2.40 -17.66
CA TRP A 310 -9.75 -2.52 -19.12
C TRP A 310 -9.32 -1.24 -19.82
N LEU A 311 -9.86 -0.07 -19.42
CA LEU A 311 -9.46 1.23 -19.98
C LEU A 311 -7.95 1.46 -19.83
N ARG A 312 -7.38 1.16 -18.66
CA ARG A 312 -5.94 1.34 -18.41
C ARG A 312 -5.08 0.37 -19.21
N ILE A 313 -5.49 -0.90 -19.32
CA ILE A 313 -4.78 -1.89 -20.13
C ILE A 313 -4.86 -1.54 -21.61
N HIS A 314 -6.03 -1.11 -22.09
CA HIS A 314 -6.23 -0.74 -23.49
C HIS A 314 -5.39 0.49 -23.89
N GLN A 315 -5.37 1.51 -23.02
CA GLN A 315 -4.64 2.76 -23.24
C GLN A 315 -3.11 2.59 -23.06
N TYR A 316 -2.68 1.97 -21.96
CA TYR A 316 -1.27 1.98 -21.52
C TYR A 316 -0.58 0.61 -21.57
N GLY A 317 -1.28 -0.45 -21.96
CA GLY A 317 -0.76 -1.82 -21.94
C GLY A 317 -0.67 -2.42 -20.53
N LEU A 318 -0.18 -3.66 -20.45
CA LEU A 318 0.05 -4.33 -19.16
C LEU A 318 1.28 -3.76 -18.46
N THR A 319 1.14 -3.58 -17.15
CA THR A 319 2.23 -3.33 -16.19
C THR A 319 2.12 -4.36 -15.07
N PRO A 320 3.17 -4.58 -14.26
CA PRO A 320 3.13 -5.59 -13.20
C PRO A 320 1.93 -5.40 -12.27
N ASP A 321 1.64 -4.16 -11.88
CA ASP A 321 0.49 -3.83 -11.04
C ASP A 321 -0.86 -4.16 -11.69
N ARG A 322 -0.99 -3.99 -13.02
CA ARG A 322 -2.23 -4.31 -13.75
C ARG A 322 -2.42 -5.81 -13.90
N VAL A 323 -1.34 -6.59 -13.99
CA VAL A 323 -1.40 -8.06 -13.95
C VAL A 323 -1.87 -8.53 -12.57
N MET A 324 -1.33 -7.95 -11.49
CA MET A 324 -1.79 -8.22 -10.13
C MET A 324 -3.26 -7.83 -9.94
N ALA A 325 -3.66 -6.64 -10.40
CA ALA A 325 -5.04 -6.18 -10.37
C ALA A 325 -5.99 -7.09 -11.15
N ALA A 326 -5.55 -7.63 -12.30
CA ALA A 326 -6.34 -8.61 -13.07
C ALA A 326 -6.55 -9.92 -12.28
N ALA A 327 -5.53 -10.40 -11.57
CA ALA A 327 -5.68 -11.58 -10.71
C ALA A 327 -6.66 -11.33 -9.56
N TYR A 328 -6.58 -10.18 -8.89
CA TYR A 328 -7.56 -9.83 -7.85
C TYR A 328 -8.97 -9.65 -8.41
N LEU A 329 -9.10 -9.10 -9.62
CA LEU A 329 -10.38 -8.97 -10.31
C LEU A 329 -10.98 -10.34 -10.63
N ILE A 330 -10.18 -11.33 -11.07
CA ILE A 330 -10.66 -12.71 -11.28
C ILE A 330 -11.24 -13.27 -9.97
N VAL A 331 -10.55 -13.04 -8.86
CA VAL A 331 -11.04 -13.46 -7.53
C VAL A 331 -12.36 -12.76 -7.18
N ALA A 332 -12.42 -11.44 -7.35
CA ALA A 332 -13.62 -10.65 -7.07
C ALA A 332 -14.81 -11.04 -7.95
N VAL A 333 -14.59 -11.34 -9.24
CA VAL A 333 -15.63 -11.83 -10.17
C VAL A 333 -16.17 -13.18 -9.69
N GLY A 334 -15.31 -14.13 -9.34
CA GLY A 334 -15.75 -15.44 -8.85
C GLY A 334 -16.60 -15.35 -7.58
N PHE A 335 -16.17 -14.54 -6.61
CA PHE A 335 -16.99 -14.26 -5.42
C PHE A 335 -18.30 -13.56 -5.76
N THR A 336 -18.29 -12.57 -6.65
CA THR A 336 -19.51 -11.86 -7.07
C THR A 336 -20.54 -12.80 -7.67
N ILE A 337 -20.12 -13.71 -8.56
CA ILE A 337 -21.01 -14.71 -9.16
C ILE A 337 -21.61 -15.62 -8.08
N GLY A 338 -20.76 -16.21 -7.24
CA GLY A 338 -21.21 -17.15 -6.22
C GLY A 338 -22.10 -16.51 -5.14
N TYR A 339 -21.80 -15.27 -4.75
CA TYR A 339 -22.52 -14.56 -3.69
C TYR A 339 -23.85 -14.01 -4.22
N THR A 340 -23.89 -13.56 -5.47
CA THR A 340 -25.15 -13.22 -6.15
C THR A 340 -26.06 -14.43 -6.23
N LEU A 341 -25.50 -15.59 -6.57
CA LEU A 341 -26.24 -16.85 -6.64
C LEU A 341 -26.76 -17.27 -5.26
N ALA A 342 -25.98 -17.05 -4.20
CA ALA A 342 -26.38 -17.29 -2.82
C ALA A 342 -27.48 -16.33 -2.35
N ALA A 343 -27.44 -15.07 -2.77
CA ALA A 343 -28.42 -14.06 -2.39
C ALA A 343 -29.79 -14.21 -3.09
N THR A 344 -29.80 -14.81 -4.29
CA THR A 344 -30.99 -14.90 -5.15
C THR A 344 -31.68 -16.26 -5.13
N ARG A 345 -30.99 -17.33 -4.72
CA ARG A 345 -31.58 -18.68 -4.69
C ARG A 345 -32.55 -18.85 -3.51
N PRO A 346 -33.71 -19.49 -3.73
CA PRO A 346 -34.58 -19.94 -2.65
C PRO A 346 -33.95 -21.16 -1.95
N GLY A 347 -34.28 -21.34 -0.67
CA GLY A 347 -33.82 -22.47 0.15
C GLY A 347 -33.05 -22.02 1.39
N ASP A 348 -32.17 -22.90 1.87
CA ASP A 348 -31.33 -22.67 3.03
C ASP A 348 -30.51 -21.38 2.91
N TRP A 349 -30.34 -20.71 4.04
CA TRP A 349 -29.69 -19.40 4.13
C TRP A 349 -28.33 -19.37 3.42
N MET A 350 -28.28 -18.69 2.26
CA MET A 350 -27.08 -18.39 1.46
C MET A 350 -26.10 -19.57 1.24
N LYS A 351 -26.57 -20.82 1.20
CA LYS A 351 -25.70 -22.01 1.08
C LYS A 351 -24.69 -22.01 -0.08
N PRO A 352 -24.96 -21.42 -1.26
CA PRO A 352 -23.95 -21.33 -2.32
C PRO A 352 -22.66 -20.57 -1.94
N LEU A 353 -22.65 -19.82 -0.82
CA LEU A 353 -21.44 -19.21 -0.26
C LEU A 353 -20.36 -20.25 0.07
N GLU A 354 -20.75 -21.40 0.62
CA GLU A 354 -19.81 -22.43 1.08
C GLU A 354 -18.94 -22.98 -0.07
N PRO A 355 -19.49 -23.55 -1.16
CA PRO A 355 -18.68 -24.00 -2.28
C PRO A 355 -17.97 -22.84 -2.97
N THR A 356 -18.56 -21.64 -3.01
CA THR A 356 -17.90 -20.46 -3.59
C THR A 356 -16.61 -20.14 -2.84
N ASN A 357 -16.64 -20.12 -1.51
CA ASN A 357 -15.49 -19.84 -0.67
C ASN A 357 -14.37 -20.88 -0.88
N LEU A 358 -14.70 -22.16 -0.95
CA LEU A 358 -13.73 -23.23 -1.19
C LEU A 358 -13.13 -23.18 -2.60
N ILE A 359 -13.98 -22.97 -3.62
CA ILE A 359 -13.53 -22.82 -5.01
C ILE A 359 -12.62 -21.60 -5.14
N MET A 360 -13.01 -20.45 -4.58
CA MET A 360 -12.21 -19.22 -4.68
C MET A 360 -10.93 -19.27 -3.85
N ALA A 361 -10.90 -20.04 -2.76
CA ALA A 361 -9.66 -20.35 -2.05
C ALA A 361 -8.70 -21.16 -2.94
N ALA A 362 -9.20 -22.20 -3.63
CA ALA A 362 -8.39 -22.98 -4.56
C ALA A 362 -7.92 -22.16 -5.76
N VAL A 363 -8.79 -21.34 -6.36
CA VAL A 363 -8.44 -20.40 -7.44
C VAL A 363 -7.37 -19.42 -6.99
N SER A 364 -7.46 -18.91 -5.75
CA SER A 364 -6.45 -17.99 -5.20
C SER A 364 -5.09 -18.66 -5.07
N VAL A 365 -5.03 -19.92 -4.62
CA VAL A 365 -3.79 -20.72 -4.60
C VAL A 365 -3.21 -20.86 -6.00
N LEU A 366 -4.03 -21.24 -6.99
CA LEU A 366 -3.60 -21.41 -8.37
C LEU A 366 -3.09 -20.09 -8.98
N LEU A 367 -3.75 -18.97 -8.70
CA LEU A 367 -3.31 -17.65 -9.15
C LEU A 367 -1.98 -17.25 -8.50
N LEU A 368 -1.79 -17.48 -7.20
CA LEU A 368 -0.51 -17.23 -6.53
C LEU A 368 0.63 -18.06 -7.13
N ILE A 369 0.38 -19.33 -7.46
CA ILE A 369 1.36 -20.16 -8.17
C ILE A 369 1.64 -19.57 -9.56
N ALA A 370 0.60 -19.22 -10.32
CA ALA A 370 0.75 -18.71 -11.68
C ALA A 370 1.54 -17.38 -11.71
N LEU A 371 1.25 -16.46 -10.79
CA LEU A 371 1.88 -15.13 -10.72
C LEU A 371 3.36 -15.19 -10.33
N PHE A 372 3.79 -16.19 -9.58
CA PHE A 372 5.18 -16.35 -9.12
C PHE A 372 5.91 -17.48 -9.84
N THR A 373 5.42 -17.88 -11.01
CA THR A 373 6.07 -18.83 -11.93
C THR A 373 6.03 -18.29 -13.37
N PRO A 374 6.73 -18.93 -14.33
CA PRO A 374 6.66 -18.55 -15.74
C PRO A 374 5.27 -18.65 -16.39
N ILE A 375 4.22 -19.08 -15.68
CA ILE A 375 2.85 -19.19 -16.21
C ILE A 375 2.20 -17.82 -16.34
N ALA A 376 2.30 -16.95 -15.33
CA ALA A 376 1.65 -15.64 -15.31
C ALA A 376 2.48 -14.55 -14.60
N ASP A 377 3.80 -14.75 -14.48
CA ASP A 377 4.75 -13.72 -14.05
C ASP A 377 4.40 -12.30 -14.55
N PRO A 378 4.15 -11.34 -13.64
CA PRO A 378 3.79 -9.97 -13.97
C PRO A 378 4.82 -9.25 -14.84
N ALA A 379 6.13 -9.46 -14.62
CA ALA A 379 7.17 -8.85 -15.42
C ALA A 379 7.19 -9.43 -16.84
N ARG A 380 7.03 -10.75 -16.98
CA ARG A 380 6.97 -11.42 -18.29
C ARG A 380 5.81 -10.89 -19.15
N LEU A 381 4.60 -10.89 -18.60
CA LEU A 381 3.40 -10.44 -19.31
C LEU A 381 3.47 -8.94 -19.65
N SER A 382 4.02 -8.13 -18.75
CA SER A 382 4.19 -6.69 -18.98
C SER A 382 5.22 -6.40 -20.06
N VAL A 383 6.40 -7.01 -20.02
CA VAL A 383 7.43 -6.86 -21.05
C VAL A 383 6.89 -7.27 -22.42
N ALA A 384 6.22 -8.42 -22.52
CA ALA A 384 5.61 -8.87 -23.76
C ALA A 384 4.58 -7.86 -24.29
N SER A 385 3.71 -7.32 -23.42
CA SER A 385 2.73 -6.30 -23.81
C SER A 385 3.37 -4.99 -24.25
N GLN A 386 4.39 -4.49 -23.54
CA GLN A 386 5.00 -3.20 -23.83
C GLN A 386 5.82 -3.28 -25.12
N VAL A 387 6.64 -4.32 -25.29
CA VAL A 387 7.45 -4.50 -26.49
C VAL A 387 6.58 -4.69 -27.73
N LYS A 388 5.48 -5.45 -27.64
CA LYS A 388 4.52 -5.57 -28.75
C LYS A 388 3.93 -4.23 -29.17
N ARG A 389 3.65 -3.33 -28.20
CA ARG A 389 3.12 -1.98 -28.49
C ARG A 389 4.17 -1.08 -29.16
N LEU A 390 5.44 -1.24 -28.82
CA LEU A 390 6.54 -0.55 -29.49
C LEU A 390 6.72 -1.07 -30.92
N GLU A 391 6.81 -2.39 -31.10
CA GLU A 391 7.05 -3.03 -32.40
C GLU A 391 5.88 -2.86 -33.37
N SER A 392 4.64 -2.76 -32.87
CA SER A 392 3.44 -2.46 -33.69
C SER A 392 3.24 -0.97 -34.00
N GLY A 393 4.14 -0.10 -33.52
CA GLY A 393 4.02 1.35 -33.71
C GLY A 393 2.92 2.02 -32.88
N LYS A 394 2.18 1.28 -32.04
CA LYS A 394 1.16 1.85 -31.12
C LYS A 394 1.78 2.84 -30.14
N VAL A 395 3.07 2.70 -29.83
CA VAL A 395 3.87 3.66 -29.05
C VAL A 395 5.13 4.01 -29.84
N SER A 396 5.33 5.29 -30.12
CA SER A 396 6.54 5.79 -30.78
C SER A 396 7.78 5.53 -29.91
N PRO A 397 8.97 5.26 -30.49
CA PRO A 397 10.21 5.08 -29.73
C PRO A 397 10.53 6.23 -28.77
N ALA A 398 10.18 7.47 -29.13
CA ALA A 398 10.39 8.65 -28.28
C ALA A 398 9.60 8.64 -26.97
N LYS A 399 8.43 7.99 -26.94
CA LYS A 399 7.53 7.92 -25.77
C LYS A 399 7.66 6.60 -25.00
N PHE A 400 8.44 5.65 -25.52
CA PHE A 400 8.58 4.34 -24.90
C PHE A 400 9.56 4.39 -23.71
N ASP A 401 9.17 3.78 -22.59
CA ASP A 401 10.02 3.69 -21.41
C ASP A 401 10.98 2.49 -21.52
N PHE A 402 12.15 2.72 -22.11
CA PHE A 402 13.22 1.72 -22.15
C PHE A 402 13.85 1.46 -20.76
N GLN A 403 13.74 2.41 -19.82
CA GLN A 403 14.29 2.25 -18.48
C GLN A 403 13.49 1.22 -17.67
N PHE A 404 12.19 1.09 -17.91
CA PHE A 404 11.36 0.00 -17.36
C PHE A 404 11.93 -1.39 -17.68
N LEU A 405 12.42 -1.59 -18.92
CA LEU A 405 13.06 -2.85 -19.32
C LEU A 405 14.38 -3.09 -18.56
N ARG A 406 15.15 -2.03 -18.33
CA ARG A 406 16.46 -2.12 -17.68
C ARG A 406 16.40 -2.31 -16.16
N PHE A 407 15.47 -1.63 -15.49
CA PHE A 407 15.50 -1.48 -14.03
C PHE A 407 14.32 -2.13 -13.29
N GLU A 408 13.15 -2.31 -13.92
CA GLU A 408 11.91 -2.67 -13.20
C GLU A 408 11.33 -4.04 -13.56
N SER A 409 11.71 -4.62 -14.70
CA SER A 409 11.13 -5.87 -15.20
C SER A 409 12.08 -7.06 -15.16
N GLY A 410 13.10 -6.97 -14.30
CA GLY A 410 14.03 -8.05 -14.01
C GLY A 410 14.71 -8.61 -15.26
N ARG A 411 14.97 -9.92 -15.25
CA ARG A 411 15.64 -10.62 -16.34
C ARG A 411 14.85 -10.58 -17.65
N TYR A 412 13.51 -10.67 -17.59
CA TYR A 412 12.67 -10.58 -18.79
C TYR A 412 12.85 -9.24 -19.50
N GLY A 413 12.89 -8.14 -18.74
CA GLY A 413 13.15 -6.81 -19.26
C GLY A 413 14.52 -6.68 -19.91
N ARG A 414 15.57 -7.12 -19.20
CA ARG A 414 16.95 -7.09 -19.71
C ARG A 414 17.11 -7.89 -21.00
N LEU A 415 16.56 -9.10 -21.07
CA LEU A 415 16.58 -9.93 -22.30
C LEU A 415 15.85 -9.25 -23.46
N ALA A 416 14.71 -8.62 -23.20
CA ALA A 416 13.99 -7.87 -24.22
C ALA A 416 14.78 -6.62 -24.67
N LEU A 417 15.43 -5.93 -23.74
CA LEU A 417 16.27 -4.77 -24.04
C LEU A 417 17.47 -5.16 -24.92
N GLU A 418 18.16 -6.26 -24.60
CA GLU A 418 19.24 -6.81 -25.45
C GLU A 418 18.75 -7.08 -26.88
N ARG A 419 17.57 -7.69 -27.03
CA ARG A 419 16.96 -7.93 -28.34
C ARG A 419 16.71 -6.63 -29.10
N LEU A 420 16.20 -5.61 -28.42
CA LEU A 420 15.86 -4.32 -29.05
C LEU A 420 17.08 -3.54 -29.52
N LYS A 421 18.28 -3.77 -28.97
CA LYS A 421 19.54 -3.19 -29.49
C LYS A 421 19.84 -3.61 -30.93
N GLY A 422 19.34 -4.77 -31.35
CA GLY A 422 19.44 -5.29 -32.73
C GLY A 422 18.23 -4.97 -33.61
N SER A 423 17.34 -4.07 -33.19
CA SER A 423 16.15 -3.69 -33.98
C SER A 423 16.54 -3.10 -35.34
N ARG A 424 15.74 -3.40 -36.37
CA ARG A 424 15.88 -2.79 -37.72
C ARG A 424 15.52 -1.31 -37.74
N GLU A 425 14.73 -0.85 -36.76
CA GLU A 425 14.37 0.56 -36.59
C GLU A 425 15.51 1.29 -35.84
N PRO A 426 16.23 2.23 -36.48
CA PRO A 426 17.45 2.81 -35.90
C PRO A 426 17.23 3.51 -34.55
N GLU A 427 16.08 4.19 -34.39
CA GLU A 427 15.76 4.92 -33.17
C GLU A 427 15.48 4.00 -31.99
N ILE A 428 14.84 2.84 -32.22
CA ILE A 428 14.63 1.81 -31.18
C ILE A 428 15.98 1.26 -30.74
N ALA A 429 16.83 0.90 -31.69
CA ALA A 429 18.15 0.34 -31.41
C ALA A 429 19.03 1.33 -30.64
N ARG A 430 19.01 2.62 -31.02
CA ARG A 430 19.74 3.69 -30.34
C ARG A 430 19.26 3.86 -28.89
N ARG A 431 17.95 4.02 -28.67
CA ARG A 431 17.40 4.22 -27.31
C ARG A 431 17.55 3.00 -26.41
N ALA A 432 17.47 1.79 -26.96
CA ALA A 432 17.74 0.57 -26.22
C ALA A 432 19.20 0.52 -25.71
N ARG A 433 20.16 0.91 -26.56
CA ARG A 433 21.58 1.02 -26.15
C ARG A 433 21.80 2.11 -25.10
N GLU A 434 21.17 3.27 -25.27
CA GLU A 434 21.25 4.36 -24.29
C GLU A 434 20.70 3.96 -22.92
N ALA A 435 19.53 3.31 -22.90
CA ALA A 435 18.92 2.86 -21.66
C ALA A 435 19.73 1.76 -20.97
N ASP A 436 20.36 0.87 -21.73
CA ASP A 436 21.20 -0.18 -21.18
C ASP A 436 22.49 0.35 -20.53
N ALA A 437 23.07 1.40 -21.13
CA ALA A 437 24.26 2.08 -20.62
C ALA A 437 24.01 2.89 -19.33
N LEU A 438 22.74 3.06 -18.90
CA LEU A 438 22.43 3.75 -17.66
C LEU A 438 22.83 2.89 -16.44
N GLY A 439 23.58 3.51 -15.52
CA GLY A 439 23.89 2.90 -14.21
C GLY A 439 22.72 2.92 -13.23
N ALA A 440 21.82 3.90 -13.37
CA ALA A 440 20.63 4.07 -12.52
C ALA A 440 19.47 4.64 -13.32
N ARG A 441 18.24 4.41 -12.83
CA ARG A 441 17.03 5.00 -13.41
C ARG A 441 17.09 6.52 -13.25
N ARG A 442 16.94 7.23 -14.36
CA ARG A 442 16.71 8.67 -14.36
C ARG A 442 15.23 8.93 -14.12
N PRO A 443 14.86 9.91 -13.27
CA PRO A 443 13.48 10.35 -13.15
C PRO A 443 12.92 10.63 -14.55
N ALA A 444 11.67 10.24 -14.79
CA ALA A 444 10.98 10.73 -15.98
C ALA A 444 11.08 12.26 -15.97
N GLN A 445 11.44 12.87 -17.10
CA GLN A 445 11.42 14.33 -17.19
C GLN A 445 10.04 14.79 -16.74
N PRO A 446 9.94 15.71 -15.76
CA PRO A 446 8.64 16.17 -15.30
C PRO A 446 7.85 16.67 -16.50
N GLU A 447 6.58 16.26 -16.60
CA GLU A 447 5.65 16.89 -17.53
C GLU A 447 5.72 18.41 -17.29
N LYS A 448 5.79 19.18 -18.39
CA LYS A 448 5.88 20.64 -18.32
C LYS A 448 4.79 21.17 -17.39
N PRO A 449 5.10 22.14 -16.50
CA PRO A 449 4.08 22.75 -15.64
C PRO A 449 2.91 23.25 -16.48
N ASP A 450 1.69 23.04 -15.97
CA ASP A 450 0.47 23.51 -16.62
C ASP A 450 -0.14 24.61 -15.76
N PHE A 451 -0.07 25.84 -16.27
CA PHE A 451 -0.59 27.03 -15.59
C PHE A 451 -2.03 27.36 -16.01
N SER A 452 -2.66 26.57 -16.88
CA SER A 452 -4.01 26.87 -17.42
C SER A 452 -5.12 26.87 -16.36
N GLY A 453 -4.93 26.14 -15.26
CA GLY A 453 -5.85 26.10 -14.13
C GLY A 453 -5.65 27.20 -13.09
N ILE A 454 -4.67 28.11 -13.28
CA ILE A 454 -4.34 29.14 -12.30
C ILE A 454 -5.16 30.40 -12.54
N LYS A 455 -5.92 30.81 -11.52
CA LYS A 455 -6.65 32.07 -11.54
C LYS A 455 -5.72 33.21 -11.09
N VAL A 456 -5.52 34.20 -11.96
CA VAL A 456 -4.57 35.30 -11.76
C VAL A 456 -5.30 36.57 -11.31
N TYR A 457 -4.73 37.26 -10.33
CA TYR A 457 -5.22 38.50 -9.75
C TYR A 457 -4.19 39.63 -9.94
N PRO A 458 -4.63 40.89 -10.13
CA PRO A 458 -6.03 41.35 -10.22
C PRO A 458 -6.78 40.76 -11.42
N LEU A 459 -8.12 40.67 -11.33
CA LEU A 459 -8.93 39.97 -12.34
C LEU A 459 -8.70 40.54 -13.74
N GLY A 460 -8.22 39.71 -14.66
CA GLY A 460 -7.84 40.10 -16.03
C GLY A 460 -6.33 40.16 -16.27
N ALA A 461 -5.52 40.13 -15.20
CA ALA A 461 -4.08 39.94 -15.31
C ALA A 461 -3.74 38.53 -15.82
N LYS A 462 -2.53 38.38 -16.38
CA LYS A 462 -1.98 37.10 -16.82
C LYS A 462 -0.62 36.90 -16.18
N LEU A 463 -0.27 35.64 -15.93
CA LEU A 463 1.10 35.30 -15.57
C LEU A 463 2.05 35.78 -16.67
N PRO A 464 3.24 36.31 -16.33
CA PRO A 464 4.22 36.73 -17.31
C PRO A 464 4.58 35.58 -18.27
N ASP A 465 4.68 35.88 -19.56
CA ASP A 465 5.05 34.90 -20.59
C ASP A 465 6.40 34.24 -20.30
N SER A 466 7.34 34.99 -19.72
CA SER A 466 8.65 34.52 -19.28
C SER A 466 8.54 33.51 -18.12
N PHE A 467 7.55 33.67 -17.23
CA PHE A 467 7.27 32.76 -16.12
C PHE A 467 6.71 31.43 -16.61
N VAL A 468 5.73 31.50 -17.52
CA VAL A 468 5.05 30.33 -18.10
C VAL A 468 6.00 29.50 -18.98
N LYS A 469 6.87 30.15 -19.75
CA LYS A 469 7.78 29.49 -20.70
C LYS A 469 9.09 29.03 -20.06
N GLN A 470 9.38 29.43 -18.81
CA GLN A 470 10.59 29.03 -18.10
C GLN A 470 10.65 27.51 -17.89
N ALA A 471 11.85 26.94 -18.06
CA ALA A 471 12.12 25.59 -17.61
C ALA A 471 12.28 25.59 -16.08
N TRP A 472 11.38 24.90 -15.40
CA TRP A 472 11.37 24.80 -13.94
C TRP A 472 12.09 23.54 -13.49
N ASP A 473 13.18 23.71 -12.74
CA ASP A 473 13.93 22.60 -12.14
C ASP A 473 13.12 21.99 -10.98
N THR A 474 13.24 20.69 -10.77
CA THR A 474 12.47 19.93 -9.75
C THR A 474 12.69 20.42 -8.31
N GLU A 475 13.85 21.03 -8.04
CA GLU A 475 14.26 21.54 -6.72
C GLU A 475 13.92 23.04 -6.53
N ALA A 476 13.68 23.77 -7.62
CA ALA A 476 13.41 25.22 -7.61
C ALA A 476 11.92 25.56 -7.75
N ARG A 477 11.06 24.54 -7.78
CA ARG A 477 9.62 24.69 -8.02
C ARG A 477 8.83 24.59 -6.71
N GLY A 478 7.99 25.60 -6.46
CA GLY A 478 7.00 25.60 -5.38
C GLY A 478 5.87 24.59 -5.62
N GLY A 479 5.01 24.37 -4.62
CA GLY A 479 3.92 23.37 -4.68
C GLY A 479 2.91 23.57 -5.82
N CYS A 480 2.83 24.81 -6.34
CA CYS A 480 1.93 25.21 -7.42
C CYS A 480 2.50 25.05 -8.83
N ILE A 481 3.80 24.76 -8.99
CA ILE A 481 4.46 24.65 -10.31
C ILE A 481 4.57 23.17 -10.70
N GLY A 482 3.45 22.63 -11.20
CA GLY A 482 3.29 21.22 -11.59
C GLY A 482 2.13 21.01 -12.56
N PRO A 483 1.97 19.80 -13.12
CA PRO A 483 0.87 19.50 -14.03
C PRO A 483 -0.48 19.46 -13.28
N GLY A 484 -1.46 20.24 -13.75
CA GLY A 484 -2.83 20.25 -13.21
C GLY A 484 -2.99 20.95 -11.86
N SER A 485 -2.05 21.83 -11.50
CA SER A 485 -2.12 22.62 -10.26
C SER A 485 -3.30 23.58 -10.27
N VAL A 486 -4.13 23.54 -9.23
CA VAL A 486 -5.26 24.47 -9.02
C VAL A 486 -4.86 25.49 -7.96
N CYS A 487 -3.98 26.42 -8.36
CA CYS A 487 -3.51 27.50 -7.48
C CYS A 487 -4.08 28.85 -7.91
N LYS A 488 -3.89 29.85 -7.06
CA LYS A 488 -4.17 31.26 -7.36
C LYS A 488 -2.85 32.00 -7.50
N ALA A 489 -2.79 32.95 -8.42
CA ALA A 489 -1.65 33.83 -8.60
C ALA A 489 -2.01 35.27 -8.27
N LEU A 490 -1.16 35.98 -7.56
CA LEU A 490 -1.23 37.43 -7.40
C LEU A 490 0.02 38.05 -8.05
N ILE A 491 -0.19 38.95 -9.00
CA ILE A 491 0.85 39.80 -9.59
C ILE A 491 0.88 41.09 -8.79
N PHE A 492 1.97 41.32 -8.07
CA PHE A 492 2.07 42.45 -7.15
C PHE A 492 3.54 42.79 -6.90
N ASP A 493 3.86 44.07 -6.80
CA ASP A 493 5.16 44.59 -6.38
C ASP A 493 5.27 44.53 -4.84
N PHE A 494 5.90 43.49 -4.31
CA PHE A 494 5.98 43.23 -2.87
C PHE A 494 7.07 44.02 -2.16
N ASP A 495 8.12 44.45 -2.86
CA ASP A 495 9.23 45.20 -2.27
C ASP A 495 9.27 46.69 -2.65
N GLY A 496 8.37 47.13 -3.53
CA GLY A 496 8.20 48.51 -3.93
C GLY A 496 9.26 48.98 -4.93
N ASP A 497 9.95 48.07 -5.61
CA ASP A 497 11.00 48.40 -6.57
C ASP A 497 10.45 48.76 -7.98
N GLY A 498 9.13 48.65 -8.17
CA GLY A 498 8.43 48.93 -9.41
C GLY A 498 8.37 47.74 -10.38
N ALA A 499 8.88 46.56 -10.00
CA ALA A 499 8.77 45.32 -10.76
C ALA A 499 7.83 44.33 -10.07
N ASP A 500 6.80 43.87 -10.77
CA ASP A 500 5.86 42.93 -10.19
C ASP A 500 6.50 41.54 -9.95
N GLU A 501 6.24 40.96 -8.79
CA GLU A 501 6.49 39.55 -8.51
C GLU A 501 5.24 38.69 -8.63
N VAL A 502 5.48 37.38 -8.73
CA VAL A 502 4.43 36.37 -8.85
C VAL A 502 4.32 35.64 -7.52
N LEU A 503 3.22 35.87 -6.80
CA LEU A 503 2.84 35.02 -5.67
C LEU A 503 1.97 33.87 -6.16
N LEU A 504 2.30 32.63 -5.80
CA LEU A 504 1.55 31.42 -6.11
C LEU A 504 1.20 30.63 -4.84
N GLY A 505 -0.08 30.35 -4.64
CA GLY A 505 -0.51 29.56 -3.49
C GLY A 505 -1.90 28.96 -3.65
N ALA A 506 -2.16 27.92 -2.85
CA ALA A 506 -3.48 27.28 -2.73
C ALA A 506 -4.11 27.53 -1.34
N THR A 507 -3.28 27.74 -0.30
CA THR A 507 -3.70 27.93 1.09
C THR A 507 -2.97 29.12 1.72
N ASP A 508 -2.90 29.14 3.06
CA ASP A 508 -2.22 30.11 3.92
C ASP A 508 -0.71 30.25 3.71
N GLN A 509 -0.06 29.29 3.03
CA GLN A 509 1.33 29.40 2.59
C GLN A 509 1.41 29.59 1.08
N SER A 510 2.10 30.64 0.65
CA SER A 510 2.27 30.95 -0.77
C SER A 510 3.73 31.27 -1.08
N ASP A 511 4.17 30.88 -2.28
CA ASP A 511 5.52 31.08 -2.79
C ASP A 511 5.59 32.40 -3.58
N ILE A 512 6.59 33.24 -3.33
CA ILE A 512 6.84 34.48 -4.09
C ILE A 512 8.04 34.29 -4.99
N PHE A 513 7.83 34.54 -6.28
CA PHE A 513 8.84 34.45 -7.32
C PHE A 513 9.19 35.82 -7.87
N ARG A 514 10.48 36.12 -7.94
CA ARG A 514 11.03 37.34 -8.53
C ARG A 514 11.79 37.03 -9.80
N PHE A 515 11.70 37.92 -10.78
CA PHE A 515 12.53 37.84 -11.99
C PHE A 515 13.89 38.50 -11.74
N GLN A 516 14.95 37.70 -11.62
CA GLN A 516 16.31 38.18 -11.39
C GLN A 516 17.31 37.30 -12.12
N ASN A 517 18.46 37.85 -12.52
CA ASN A 517 19.50 37.11 -13.25
C ASN A 517 18.99 36.42 -14.54
N GLY A 518 17.95 36.97 -15.18
CA GLY A 518 17.35 36.42 -16.40
C GLY A 518 16.45 35.21 -16.19
N ARG A 519 16.09 34.84 -14.96
CA ARG A 519 15.15 33.77 -14.62
C ARG A 519 14.24 34.16 -13.45
N TRP A 520 13.11 33.48 -13.33
CA TRP A 520 12.26 33.55 -12.13
C TRP A 520 12.84 32.64 -11.05
N GLU A 521 13.01 33.17 -9.85
CA GLU A 521 13.55 32.47 -8.69
C GLU A 521 12.61 32.61 -7.50
N LEU A 522 12.47 31.55 -6.71
CA LEU A 522 11.75 31.58 -5.44
C LEU A 522 12.57 32.42 -4.45
N VAL A 523 12.06 33.59 -4.07
CA VAL A 523 12.77 34.53 -3.19
C VAL A 523 12.19 34.60 -1.79
N ALA A 524 10.91 34.27 -1.62
CA ALA A 524 10.24 34.31 -0.33
C ALA A 524 9.03 33.37 -0.28
N GLN A 525 8.55 33.12 0.94
CA GLN A 525 7.29 32.44 1.20
C GLN A 525 6.47 33.27 2.18
N THR A 526 5.18 33.44 1.93
CA THR A 526 4.26 34.09 2.85
C THR A 526 3.59 33.06 3.73
N SER A 527 3.26 33.46 4.96
CA SER A 527 2.38 32.69 5.83
C SER A 527 1.49 33.61 6.66
N ALA A 528 0.27 33.16 6.96
CA ALA A 528 -0.59 33.87 7.89
C ALA A 528 0.06 33.97 9.28
N ARG A 529 0.17 35.20 9.80
CA ARG A 529 0.77 35.44 11.13
C ARG A 529 -0.09 34.90 12.27
N CYS A 530 -1.42 34.98 12.12
CA CYS A 530 -2.42 34.46 13.05
C CYS A 530 -3.61 33.91 12.24
N GLY A 531 -4.10 32.71 12.58
CA GLY A 531 -5.23 32.08 11.90
C GLY A 531 -4.91 31.63 10.48
N SER A 532 -5.97 31.34 9.72
CA SER A 532 -5.92 30.96 8.31
C SER A 532 -6.59 32.03 7.45
N VAL A 533 -6.07 32.27 6.26
CA VAL A 533 -6.63 33.23 5.30
C VAL A 533 -7.16 32.45 4.10
N ASP A 534 -8.43 32.65 3.72
CA ASP A 534 -8.89 32.21 2.41
C ASP A 534 -8.38 33.20 1.36
N LEU A 535 -7.26 32.84 0.73
CA LEU A 535 -6.62 33.63 -0.30
C LEU A 535 -7.55 33.87 -1.52
N GLY A 536 -8.58 33.04 -1.73
CA GLY A 536 -9.54 33.26 -2.81
C GLY A 536 -10.43 34.45 -2.60
N GLU A 537 -11.18 34.43 -1.50
CA GLU A 537 -12.14 35.47 -1.18
C GLU A 537 -11.46 36.84 -1.06
N ALA A 538 -10.30 36.89 -0.41
CA ALA A 538 -9.54 38.13 -0.22
C ALA A 538 -9.00 38.71 -1.55
N LEU A 539 -8.52 37.86 -2.47
CA LEU A 539 -8.03 38.31 -3.78
C LEU A 539 -9.18 38.67 -4.73
N GLU A 540 -10.33 37.99 -4.65
CA GLU A 540 -11.53 38.35 -5.42
C GLU A 540 -12.11 39.69 -4.99
N ALA A 541 -12.03 40.02 -3.70
CA ALA A 541 -12.46 41.31 -3.16
C ALA A 541 -11.43 42.44 -3.36
N ASP A 542 -10.34 42.20 -4.09
CA ASP A 542 -9.26 43.16 -4.38
C ASP A 542 -8.66 43.81 -3.12
N GLN A 543 -8.48 43.01 -2.05
CA GLN A 543 -8.02 43.49 -0.74
C GLN A 543 -6.51 43.38 -0.53
N ALA A 544 -5.75 43.03 -1.58
CA ALA A 544 -4.30 42.93 -1.51
C ALA A 544 -3.67 44.31 -1.28
N ARG A 545 -2.94 44.48 -0.17
CA ARG A 545 -2.21 45.70 0.15
C ARG A 545 -1.01 45.38 1.03
N MET A 546 0.04 46.19 0.90
CA MET A 546 1.15 46.17 1.86
C MET A 546 0.75 46.91 3.13
N SER A 547 1.07 46.33 4.29
CA SER A 547 0.98 47.06 5.55
C SER A 547 2.13 48.03 5.68
N GLU A 548 1.97 49.06 6.52
CA GLU A 548 3.11 49.85 7.00
C GLU A 548 4.20 48.92 7.56
N PRO A 549 5.50 49.22 7.32
CA PRO A 549 6.59 48.42 7.83
C PRO A 549 6.50 48.25 9.35
N ARG A 550 6.31 47.02 9.81
CA ARG A 550 6.28 46.71 11.25
C ARG A 550 7.65 46.20 11.68
N THR A 551 8.13 46.70 12.81
CA THR A 551 9.37 46.20 13.42
C THR A 551 9.13 44.84 14.08
N SER A 552 9.33 43.75 13.33
CA SER A 552 9.55 42.42 13.90
C SER A 552 11.04 42.19 14.11
N ARG A 553 11.41 41.57 15.22
CA ARG A 553 12.78 41.12 15.47
C ARG A 553 12.82 39.61 15.33
N ASP A 554 13.81 39.12 14.60
CA ASP A 554 14.12 37.69 14.56
C ASP A 554 15.04 37.33 15.72
N LEU A 555 14.88 36.12 16.23
CA LEU A 555 15.80 35.56 17.22
C LEU A 555 17.02 34.98 16.47
N ILE A 556 18.20 35.53 16.73
CA ILE A 556 19.45 35.05 16.14
C ILE A 556 20.10 34.02 17.08
N ILE A 557 20.36 32.81 16.58
CA ILE A 557 21.13 31.77 17.29
C ILE A 557 22.25 31.29 16.36
N GLY A 558 23.49 31.67 16.66
CA GLY A 558 24.61 31.50 15.74
C GLY A 558 24.35 32.24 14.42
N ASP A 559 24.49 31.54 13.29
CA ASP A 559 24.26 32.09 11.95
C ASP A 559 22.81 31.90 11.45
N LYS A 560 21.88 31.51 12.33
CA LYS A 560 20.49 31.23 11.97
C LYS A 560 19.54 32.26 12.57
N ALA A 561 18.72 32.87 11.72
CA ALA A 561 17.59 33.69 12.13
C ALA A 561 16.33 32.81 12.30
N LEU A 562 15.66 32.96 13.44
CA LEU A 562 14.40 32.30 13.76
C LEU A 562 13.30 33.36 13.85
N MET A 563 12.32 33.25 12.97
CA MET A 563 11.16 34.15 12.95
C MET A 563 10.27 33.91 14.18
N ILE A 564 9.95 34.97 14.92
CA ILE A 564 9.08 34.89 16.09
C ILE A 564 7.61 35.02 15.66
N ARG A 565 6.83 33.94 15.81
CA ARG A 565 5.39 33.93 15.52
C ARG A 565 4.56 34.02 16.81
N PRO A 566 3.57 34.94 16.88
CA PRO A 566 2.68 35.03 18.04
C PRO A 566 1.71 33.85 18.10
N VAL A 567 1.28 33.46 19.31
CA VAL A 567 0.28 32.41 19.57
C VAL A 567 -0.69 32.84 20.68
N GLY A 568 -1.89 32.26 20.72
CA GLY A 568 -2.89 32.51 21.76
C GLY A 568 -3.29 33.98 21.86
N LYS A 569 -3.22 34.56 23.07
CA LYS A 569 -3.53 35.98 23.31
C LYS A 569 -2.63 36.95 22.53
N GLY A 570 -1.46 36.51 22.07
CA GLY A 570 -0.59 37.30 21.19
C GLY A 570 -1.19 37.55 19.80
N CYS A 571 -2.30 36.91 19.46
CA CYS A 571 -3.08 37.16 18.24
C CYS A 571 -4.30 38.07 18.46
N GLU A 572 -4.57 38.55 19.68
CA GLU A 572 -5.66 39.49 19.95
C GLU A 572 -5.37 40.84 19.27
N GLY A 573 -6.18 41.21 18.28
CA GLY A 573 -6.02 42.44 17.48
C GLY A 573 -5.38 42.25 16.09
N ALA A 574 -5.04 41.02 15.70
CA ALA A 574 -4.79 40.71 14.28
C ALA A 574 -6.10 40.87 13.48
N PRO A 575 -6.06 41.30 12.21
CA PRO A 575 -7.25 41.32 11.36
C PRO A 575 -7.83 39.90 11.29
N ASP A 576 -8.94 39.70 12.00
CA ASP A 576 -9.63 38.43 12.11
C ASP A 576 -10.42 38.19 10.82
N ALA A 577 -10.01 37.20 10.03
CA ALA A 577 -10.62 36.86 8.75
C ALA A 577 -12.02 36.22 8.89
N SER A 578 -12.61 36.17 10.09
CA SER A 578 -13.89 35.51 10.35
C SER A 578 -15.12 36.42 10.46
N LYS A 579 -15.00 37.74 10.25
CA LYS A 579 -16.18 38.66 10.28
C LYS A 579 -16.31 39.53 9.03
N PRO A 580 -17.42 39.44 8.27
CA PRO A 580 -17.69 40.36 7.18
C PRO A 580 -17.99 41.76 7.72
N ASN A 581 -17.28 42.77 7.21
CA ASN A 581 -17.45 44.18 7.59
C ASN A 581 -18.85 44.69 7.18
N ARG A 582 -19.62 45.26 8.12
CA ARG A 582 -20.85 46.00 7.81
C ARG A 582 -20.53 47.30 7.05
N PRO A 583 -21.35 47.71 6.07
CA PRO A 583 -21.16 48.99 5.38
C PRO A 583 -21.42 50.17 6.32
N ARG A 584 -20.51 51.16 6.32
CA ARG A 584 -20.71 52.45 7.02
C ARG A 584 -21.76 53.28 6.28
N GLY A 585 -22.67 53.89 7.05
CA GLY A 585 -23.81 54.69 6.58
C GLY A 585 -23.44 56.04 5.93
N PRO A 586 -24.46 56.80 5.45
CA PRO A 586 -24.29 57.89 4.48
C PRO A 586 -23.73 59.19 5.11
N PRO A 587 -23.21 60.13 4.28
CA PRO A 587 -22.37 61.23 4.72
C PRO A 587 -23.17 62.39 5.32
N VAL A 588 -22.56 63.04 6.33
CA VAL A 588 -23.05 64.26 7.00
C VAL A 588 -22.61 65.50 6.21
N ALA A 589 -23.54 66.45 6.04
CA ALA A 589 -23.39 67.70 5.28
C ALA A 589 -22.46 68.74 5.96
N PRO A 590 -21.90 69.73 5.20
CA PRO A 590 -20.91 70.67 5.71
C PRO A 590 -21.52 71.91 6.38
N GLY A 591 -20.94 72.34 7.50
CA GLY A 591 -21.24 73.61 8.20
C GLY A 591 -20.40 74.79 7.68
N PRO A 592 -20.82 76.05 7.92
CA PRO A 592 -20.47 77.19 7.07
C PRO A 592 -19.19 77.94 7.50
N LEU A 593 -18.61 78.61 6.50
CA LEU A 593 -17.47 79.55 6.57
C LEU A 593 -17.76 80.74 7.51
N GLY A 594 -16.84 80.98 8.44
CA GLY A 594 -16.78 82.18 9.27
C GLY A 594 -15.52 83.00 8.94
N SER A 595 -15.74 84.19 8.39
CA SER A 595 -14.79 85.26 8.10
C SER A 595 -14.13 85.83 9.37
N ALA A 596 -12.81 86.06 9.30
CA ALA A 596 -12.09 86.96 10.20
C ALA A 596 -12.53 88.42 9.97
N PRO A 597 -12.51 89.29 11.00
CA PRO A 597 -11.42 90.26 11.05
C PRO A 597 -10.96 90.71 12.47
N LEU A 598 -9.65 91.00 12.51
CA LEU A 598 -8.84 91.96 13.28
C LEU A 598 -7.67 91.33 14.05
#